data_AF-A0A4Q0GLW2-F1
#
_entry.id   AF-A0A4Q0GLW2-F1
#
_cell.length_a   1.000
_cell.length_b   1.000
_cell.length_c   1.000
_cell.angle_alpha   90.00
_cell.angle_beta   90.00
_cell.angle_gamma   90.00
#
_symmetry.space_group_name_H-M   'P 1'
#
loop_
_entity.id
_entity.type
_entity.pdbx_description
1 polymer ?
#
loop_
_entity_poly.entity_id
_entity_poly.type
_entity_poly.pdbx_seq_one_letter_code
_entity_poly.pdbx_strand_id
1 'polypeptide(L)'
;MASSFDTTLSNIGITRASTAAAPTTTTAAAAGTLNQNDFLKLMTAQMQNQDPFNPVDNTQMVAQMAQFSSLAGISEMNTTMKAISDKLGATSASDAMGYVGKTVLTEGSTAYGRTGGGIAGSVELAGAATGVNVTISDMNGVALKTMPLGAQAKGTVGYDWDGKDSTGADAGSGPFTVSVNAQNDGTSVAATGLVWAPVQSVSTTTGTTILTLPGIGEVPVSAVRQIG
;
A
#
# COMPACT_ATOMS: atom_id res chain seq x y z
N MET A 1 -15.16 -12.05 55.19
CA MET A 1 -16.50 -12.63 55.38
C MET A 1 -17.12 -12.79 54.00
N ALA A 2 -16.83 -13.89 53.29
CA ALA A 2 -17.46 -14.16 51.99
C ALA A 2 -18.91 -14.59 52.24
N SER A 3 -19.86 -13.90 51.61
CA SER A 3 -21.28 -14.19 51.78
C SER A 3 -21.63 -15.51 51.09
N SER A 4 -22.64 -16.22 51.62
CA SER A 4 -23.20 -17.46 51.09
C SER A 4 -23.65 -17.39 49.62
N PHE A 5 -23.70 -16.19 49.06
CA PHE A 5 -24.02 -15.94 47.67
C PHE A 5 -22.85 -16.25 46.71
N ASP A 6 -21.60 -15.95 47.07
CA ASP A 6 -20.44 -16.23 46.21
C ASP A 6 -20.17 -17.74 46.05
N THR A 7 -20.42 -18.53 47.09
CA THR A 7 -20.28 -19.99 47.05
C THR A 7 -21.32 -20.65 46.14
N THR A 8 -22.53 -20.08 46.05
CA THR A 8 -23.58 -20.63 45.18
C THR A 8 -23.28 -20.37 43.71
N LEU A 9 -22.74 -19.20 43.34
CA LEU A 9 -22.34 -18.91 41.95
C LEU A 9 -21.15 -19.76 41.47
N SER A 10 -20.19 -20.04 42.34
CA SER A 10 -19.03 -20.89 42.02
C SER A 10 -19.43 -22.35 41.70
N ASN A 11 -20.41 -22.89 42.42
CA ASN A 11 -20.88 -24.27 42.20
C ASN A 11 -21.67 -24.46 40.89
N ILE A 12 -22.11 -23.38 40.23
CA ILE A 12 -22.76 -23.41 38.91
C ILE A 12 -21.79 -23.02 37.78
N GLY A 13 -20.50 -22.90 38.09
CA GLY A 13 -19.44 -22.63 37.12
C GLY A 13 -19.34 -21.16 36.66
N ILE A 14 -19.96 -20.22 37.36
CA ILE A 14 -19.94 -18.80 36.98
C ILE A 14 -18.98 -18.04 37.91
N THR A 15 -17.79 -17.73 37.42
CA THR A 15 -16.82 -16.84 38.07
C THR A 15 -17.01 -15.40 37.59
N ARG A 16 -17.09 -14.44 38.52
CA ARG A 16 -17.14 -13.01 38.17
C ARG A 16 -15.77 -12.54 37.72
N ALA A 17 -15.67 -12.07 36.47
CA ALA A 17 -14.44 -11.55 35.88
C ALA A 17 -14.11 -10.13 36.40
N SER A 18 -12.87 -9.97 36.87
CA SER A 18 -12.24 -8.68 37.19
C SER A 18 -11.86 -7.96 35.89
N THR A 19 -12.16 -6.67 35.81
CA THR A 19 -11.94 -5.80 34.65
C THR A 19 -10.46 -5.47 34.42
N ALA A 20 -9.83 -6.11 33.42
CA ALA A 20 -8.81 -5.55 32.54
C ALA A 20 -8.45 -6.56 31.42
N ALA A 21 -8.25 -6.06 30.20
CA ALA A 21 -7.85 -6.75 28.97
C ALA A 21 -8.98 -7.30 28.06
N ALA A 22 -8.76 -7.08 26.76
CA ALA A 22 -9.68 -7.14 25.63
C ALA A 22 -10.39 -8.50 25.44
N PRO A 23 -11.61 -8.52 24.87
CA PRO A 23 -12.32 -9.76 24.62
C PRO A 23 -11.62 -10.55 23.50
N THR A 24 -10.94 -11.63 23.88
CA THR A 24 -10.65 -12.72 22.97
C THR A 24 -11.96 -13.43 22.68
N THR A 25 -12.44 -13.31 21.44
CA THR A 25 -13.56 -14.09 20.92
C THR A 25 -13.13 -15.55 20.83
N THR A 26 -13.30 -16.31 21.91
CA THR A 26 -13.38 -17.76 21.85
C THR A 26 -14.55 -18.10 20.96
N THR A 27 -14.23 -18.58 19.76
CA THR A 27 -15.22 -19.13 18.82
C THR A 27 -15.88 -20.31 19.52
N ALA A 28 -17.12 -20.11 19.96
CA ALA A 28 -18.01 -21.18 20.38
C ALA A 28 -18.38 -22.00 19.12
N ALA A 29 -17.48 -22.88 18.69
CA ALA A 29 -17.65 -23.73 17.51
C ALA A 29 -18.62 -24.92 17.72
N ALA A 30 -19.54 -24.84 18.68
CA ALA A 30 -20.33 -26.02 19.07
C ALA A 30 -21.79 -25.74 19.45
N ALA A 31 -22.37 -24.60 19.07
CA ALA A 31 -23.79 -24.33 19.27
C ALA A 31 -24.47 -23.94 17.95
N GLY A 32 -24.95 -24.96 17.24
CA GLY A 32 -26.18 -24.85 16.46
C GLY A 32 -26.14 -24.00 15.19
N THR A 33 -25.30 -24.33 14.22
CA THR A 33 -25.74 -24.16 12.83
C THR A 33 -26.71 -25.30 12.54
N LEU A 34 -28.02 -25.09 12.80
CA LEU A 34 -29.04 -25.87 12.12
C LEU A 34 -28.78 -25.67 10.63
N ASN A 35 -28.15 -26.65 10.00
CA ASN A 35 -27.82 -26.59 8.59
C ASN A 35 -29.15 -26.47 7.82
N GLN A 36 -29.15 -25.77 6.68
CA GLN A 36 -30.35 -25.67 5.84
C GLN A 36 -30.96 -27.07 5.54
N ASN A 37 -30.09 -28.09 5.49
CA ASN A 37 -30.46 -29.50 5.37
C ASN A 37 -31.14 -30.11 6.61
N ASP A 38 -30.76 -29.72 7.82
CA ASP A 38 -31.39 -30.18 9.07
C ASP A 38 -32.74 -29.51 9.28
N PHE A 39 -32.87 -28.24 8.85
CA PHE A 39 -34.15 -27.55 8.81
C PHE A 39 -35.10 -28.13 7.76
N LEU A 40 -34.62 -28.40 6.54
CA LEU A 40 -35.42 -29.05 5.51
C LEU A 40 -35.89 -30.43 5.97
N LYS A 41 -35.04 -31.21 6.64
CA LYS A 41 -35.42 -32.49 7.27
C LYS A 41 -36.53 -32.34 8.31
N LEU A 42 -36.39 -31.39 9.24
CA LEU A 42 -37.41 -31.10 10.24
C LEU A 42 -38.72 -30.62 9.61
N MET A 43 -38.66 -29.82 8.54
CA MET A 43 -39.84 -29.33 7.82
C MET A 43 -40.57 -30.45 7.07
N THR A 44 -39.85 -31.38 6.42
CA THR A 44 -40.45 -32.60 5.84
C THR A 44 -41.04 -33.52 6.89
N ALA A 45 -40.37 -33.71 8.02
CA ALA A 45 -40.84 -34.57 9.10
C ALA A 45 -42.11 -34.01 9.77
N GLN A 46 -42.21 -32.68 9.90
CA GLN A 46 -43.42 -32.02 10.40
C GLN A 46 -44.57 -32.05 9.37
N MET A 47 -44.31 -31.86 8.07
CA MET A 47 -45.36 -32.02 7.04
C MET A 47 -45.93 -33.45 6.97
N GLN A 48 -45.12 -34.47 7.25
CA GLN A 48 -45.57 -35.87 7.26
C GLN A 48 -46.38 -36.25 8.51
N ASN A 49 -46.30 -35.48 9.60
CA ASN A 49 -46.95 -35.79 10.89
C ASN A 49 -47.93 -34.68 11.36
N GLN A 50 -48.26 -33.69 10.52
CA GLN A 50 -49.23 -32.67 10.89
C GLN A 50 -50.66 -33.11 10.62
N ASP A 51 -51.55 -32.71 11.53
CA ASP A 51 -53.00 -32.86 11.38
C ASP A 51 -53.52 -31.80 10.38
N PRO A 52 -54.21 -32.20 9.30
CA PRO A 52 -54.71 -31.29 8.26
C PRO A 52 -55.68 -30.21 8.77
N PHE A 53 -56.20 -30.31 10.01
CA PHE A 53 -57.14 -29.35 10.57
C PHE A 53 -56.53 -28.28 11.50
N ASN A 54 -55.22 -28.31 11.78
CA ASN A 54 -54.53 -27.25 12.55
C ASN A 54 -53.05 -27.12 12.16
N PRO A 55 -52.73 -26.40 11.07
CA PRO A 55 -51.34 -26.19 10.68
C PRO A 55 -50.63 -25.23 11.66
N VAL A 56 -49.46 -25.62 12.15
CA VAL A 56 -48.57 -24.72 12.93
C VAL A 56 -47.82 -23.81 11.97
N ASP A 57 -47.85 -22.50 12.21
CA ASP A 57 -47.28 -21.50 11.29
C ASP A 57 -45.74 -21.40 11.46
N ASN A 58 -45.02 -22.24 10.72
CA ASN A 58 -43.56 -22.26 10.69
C ASN A 58 -42.94 -21.08 9.91
N THR A 59 -43.75 -20.17 9.34
CA THR A 59 -43.26 -19.06 8.51
C THR A 59 -42.31 -18.13 9.25
N GLN A 60 -42.50 -17.92 10.56
CA GLN A 60 -41.64 -17.04 11.36
C GLN A 60 -40.23 -17.62 11.55
N MET A 61 -40.10 -18.94 11.67
CA MET A 61 -38.81 -19.64 11.75
C MET A 61 -38.13 -19.70 10.38
N VAL A 62 -38.89 -19.89 9.29
CA VAL A 62 -38.37 -19.77 7.91
C VAL A 62 -37.85 -18.36 7.64
N ALA A 63 -38.57 -17.33 8.07
CA ALA A 63 -38.15 -15.93 7.93
C ALA A 63 -36.87 -15.63 8.72
N GLN A 64 -36.75 -16.14 9.96
CA GLN A 64 -35.52 -16.02 10.74
C GLN A 64 -34.35 -16.78 10.10
N MET A 65 -34.59 -17.99 9.56
CA MET A 65 -33.56 -18.75 8.83
C MET A 65 -33.12 -18.06 7.54
N ALA A 66 -34.04 -17.44 6.80
CA ALA A 66 -33.71 -16.65 5.62
C ALA A 66 -32.86 -15.42 5.99
N GLN A 67 -33.15 -14.77 7.12
CA GLN A 67 -32.34 -13.68 7.66
C GLN A 67 -30.93 -14.17 8.07
N PHE A 68 -30.83 -15.31 8.76
CA PHE A 68 -29.53 -15.91 9.11
C PHE A 68 -28.74 -16.36 7.88
N SER A 69 -29.39 -16.94 6.87
CA SER A 69 -28.76 -17.35 5.61
C SER A 69 -28.25 -16.15 4.83
N SER A 70 -28.99 -15.05 4.84
CA SER A 70 -28.57 -13.78 4.23
C SER A 70 -27.35 -13.21 4.97
N LEU A 71 -27.36 -13.22 6.30
CA LEU A 71 -26.22 -12.79 7.11
C LEU A 71 -24.98 -13.67 6.90
N ALA A 72 -25.17 -14.99 6.82
CA ALA A 72 -24.11 -15.94 6.50
C ALA A 72 -23.56 -15.70 5.09
N GLY A 73 -24.43 -15.43 4.11
CA GLY A 73 -24.03 -15.07 2.75
C GLY A 73 -23.21 -13.77 2.70
N ILE A 74 -23.62 -12.75 3.45
CA ILE A 74 -22.85 -11.49 3.59
C ILE A 74 -21.51 -11.75 4.27
N SER A 75 -21.48 -12.59 5.31
CA SER A 75 -20.24 -12.96 5.99
C SER A 75 -19.28 -13.70 5.04
N GLU A 76 -19.78 -14.65 4.25
CA GLU A 76 -19.00 -15.37 3.24
C GLU A 76 -18.47 -14.43 2.14
N MET A 77 -19.30 -13.47 1.72
CA MET A 77 -18.88 -12.43 0.78
C MET A 77 -17.75 -11.58 1.36
N ASN A 78 -17.84 -11.15 2.62
CA ASN A 78 -16.78 -10.40 3.27
C ASN A 78 -15.47 -11.21 3.37
N THR A 79 -15.56 -12.50 3.71
CA THR A 79 -14.40 -13.40 3.71
C THR A 79 -13.77 -13.53 2.33
N THR A 80 -14.59 -13.71 1.29
CA THR A 80 -14.12 -13.80 -0.09
C THR A 80 -13.46 -12.50 -0.54
N MET A 81 -14.05 -11.35 -0.22
CA MET A 81 -13.50 -10.03 -0.54
C MET A 81 -12.16 -9.81 0.17
N LYS A 82 -12.02 -10.24 1.42
CA LYS A 82 -10.75 -10.21 2.14
C LYS A 82 -9.70 -11.10 1.46
N ALA A 83 -10.06 -12.33 1.07
CA ALA A 83 -9.16 -13.24 0.38
C ALA A 83 -8.69 -12.68 -0.98
N ILE A 84 -9.57 -12.00 -1.71
CA ILE A 84 -9.22 -11.29 -2.96
C ILE A 84 -8.24 -10.16 -2.68
N SER A 85 -8.51 -9.33 -1.65
CA SER A 85 -7.61 -8.24 -1.25
C SER A 85 -6.22 -8.76 -0.85
N ASP A 86 -6.16 -9.84 -0.08
CA ASP A 86 -4.92 -10.48 0.35
C ASP A 86 -4.14 -11.03 -0.86
N LYS A 87 -4.83 -11.68 -1.82
CA LYS A 87 -4.22 -12.19 -3.05
C LYS A 87 -3.71 -11.07 -3.97
N LEU A 88 -4.43 -9.96 -4.05
CA LEU A 88 -4.00 -8.79 -4.84
C LEU A 88 -2.73 -8.18 -4.24
N GLY A 89 -2.65 -8.05 -2.91
CA GLY A 89 -1.44 -7.61 -2.21
C GLY A 89 -0.23 -8.54 -2.43
N ALA A 90 -0.44 -9.86 -2.45
CA ALA A 90 0.62 -10.83 -2.73
C ALA A 90 1.14 -10.77 -4.18
N THR A 91 0.28 -10.41 -5.14
CA THR A 91 0.67 -10.22 -6.54
C THR A 91 1.60 -9.01 -6.67
N SER A 92 1.26 -7.90 -6.00
CA SER A 92 2.11 -6.69 -5.93
C SER A 92 3.49 -6.97 -5.34
N ALA A 93 3.62 -7.93 -4.41
CA ALA A 93 4.89 -8.33 -3.82
C ALA A 93 5.78 -9.16 -4.78
N SER A 94 5.18 -9.87 -5.74
CA SER A 94 5.95 -10.61 -6.76
C SER A 94 6.50 -9.67 -7.82
N ASP A 95 5.69 -8.70 -8.27
CA ASP A 95 6.14 -7.65 -9.20
C ASP A 95 7.23 -6.78 -8.57
N ALA A 96 7.10 -6.50 -7.27
CA ALA A 96 8.06 -5.81 -6.44
C ALA A 96 9.47 -6.44 -6.46
N MET A 97 9.57 -7.77 -6.45
CA MET A 97 10.87 -8.45 -6.52
C MET A 97 11.60 -8.20 -7.85
N GLY A 98 10.86 -7.94 -8.93
CA GLY A 98 11.42 -7.61 -10.24
C GLY A 98 12.13 -6.25 -10.29
N TYR A 99 11.93 -5.39 -9.29
CA TYR A 99 12.59 -4.08 -9.21
C TYR A 99 14.01 -4.16 -8.65
N VAL A 100 14.35 -5.17 -7.84
CA VAL A 100 15.70 -5.28 -7.24
C VAL A 100 16.74 -5.38 -8.37
N GLY A 101 17.74 -4.50 -8.33
CA GLY A 101 18.77 -4.43 -9.37
C GLY A 101 18.36 -3.69 -10.65
N LYS A 102 17.11 -3.21 -10.77
CA LYS A 102 16.68 -2.24 -11.78
C LYS A 102 17.03 -0.82 -11.35
N THR A 103 16.96 0.11 -12.30
CA THR A 103 17.00 1.55 -12.00
C THR A 103 15.60 2.13 -12.13
N VAL A 104 15.28 3.08 -11.26
CA VAL A 104 14.00 3.78 -11.28
C VAL A 104 14.22 5.28 -11.34
N LEU A 105 13.37 5.98 -12.10
CA LEU A 105 13.30 7.43 -12.12
C LEU A 105 12.30 7.87 -11.05
N THR A 106 12.76 8.63 -10.06
CA THR A 106 11.93 9.13 -8.96
C THR A 106 12.35 10.54 -8.57
N GLU A 107 11.48 11.21 -7.81
CA GLU A 107 11.83 12.45 -7.13
C GLU A 107 13.04 12.25 -6.21
N GLY A 108 14.02 13.15 -6.34
CA GLY A 108 15.24 13.13 -5.55
C GLY A 108 16.29 14.06 -6.16
N SER A 109 17.33 14.33 -5.39
CA SER A 109 18.46 15.16 -5.81
C SER A 109 19.75 14.35 -5.98
N THR A 110 19.87 13.17 -5.36
CA THR A 110 21.08 12.35 -5.45
C THR A 110 21.05 11.48 -6.71
N ALA A 111 21.96 11.70 -7.64
CA ALA A 111 22.09 10.94 -8.88
C ALA A 111 23.40 10.14 -8.90
N TYR A 112 23.32 8.91 -9.41
CA TYR A 112 24.50 8.05 -9.60
C TYR A 112 24.94 8.07 -11.05
N GLY A 113 26.26 8.11 -11.26
CA GLY A 113 26.86 8.07 -12.59
C GLY A 113 26.49 6.80 -13.34
N ARG A 114 26.25 6.91 -14.65
CA ARG A 114 26.14 5.75 -15.55
C ARG A 114 27.49 5.06 -15.67
N THR A 115 27.50 3.80 -16.13
CA THR A 115 28.75 3.06 -16.41
C THR A 115 29.68 3.80 -17.38
N GLY A 116 29.12 4.57 -18.32
CA GLY A 116 29.88 5.40 -19.28
C GLY A 116 30.20 6.82 -18.81
N GLY A 117 29.93 7.16 -17.55
CA GLY A 117 30.01 8.53 -17.04
C GLY A 117 28.72 9.33 -17.26
N GLY A 118 28.64 10.47 -16.56
CA GLY A 118 27.49 11.35 -16.65
C GLY A 118 26.22 10.82 -15.98
N ILE A 119 25.15 11.61 -16.06
CA ILE A 119 23.84 11.29 -15.46
C ILE A 119 22.70 11.67 -16.42
N ALA A 120 21.60 10.92 -16.37
CA ALA A 120 20.32 11.36 -16.90
C ALA A 120 19.38 11.71 -15.77
N GLY A 121 18.38 12.52 -16.09
CA GLY A 121 17.20 12.64 -15.28
C GLY A 121 16.14 13.45 -15.99
N SER A 122 15.20 13.95 -15.21
CA SER A 122 14.17 14.83 -15.73
C SER A 122 13.78 15.88 -14.70
N VAL A 123 13.10 16.92 -15.15
CA VAL A 123 12.49 17.94 -14.32
C VAL A 123 11.00 17.95 -14.61
N GLU A 124 10.18 17.86 -13.57
CA GLU A 124 8.73 18.04 -13.68
C GLU A 124 8.38 19.48 -13.28
N LEU A 125 7.88 20.27 -14.23
CA LEU A 125 7.51 21.67 -14.05
C LEU A 125 6.01 21.81 -13.80
N ALA A 126 5.64 22.51 -12.72
CA ALA A 126 4.24 22.76 -12.37
C ALA A 126 3.56 23.78 -13.30
N GLY A 127 4.35 24.60 -14.02
CA GLY A 127 3.91 25.63 -14.95
C GLY A 127 4.94 25.87 -16.06
N ALA A 128 4.62 26.73 -17.02
CA ALA A 128 5.60 27.16 -18.02
C ALA A 128 6.68 28.03 -17.37
N ALA A 129 7.93 27.89 -17.82
CA ALA A 129 9.09 28.62 -17.35
C ALA A 129 9.86 29.20 -18.55
N THR A 130 10.28 30.47 -18.48
CA THR A 130 11.12 31.10 -19.51
C THR A 130 12.61 30.76 -19.35
N GLY A 131 13.01 30.27 -18.18
CA GLY A 131 14.35 29.75 -17.96
C GLY A 131 14.35 28.59 -16.96
N VAL A 132 14.92 27.46 -17.37
CA VAL A 132 15.17 26.30 -16.51
C VAL A 132 16.66 25.99 -16.53
N ASN A 133 17.27 25.90 -15.36
CA ASN A 133 18.66 25.54 -15.17
C ASN A 133 18.77 24.32 -14.27
N VAL A 134 19.53 23.31 -14.72
CA VAL A 134 19.88 22.14 -13.94
C VAL A 134 21.34 22.28 -13.52
N THR A 135 21.60 22.36 -12.23
CA THR A 135 22.95 22.43 -11.67
C THR A 135 23.32 21.07 -11.08
N ILE A 136 24.51 20.61 -11.44
CA ILE A 136 25.10 19.36 -10.97
C ILE A 136 26.30 19.71 -10.11
N SER A 137 26.30 19.20 -8.88
CA SER A 137 27.34 19.42 -7.88
C SER A 137 27.93 18.11 -7.39
N ASP A 138 29.16 18.17 -6.87
CA ASP A 138 29.80 17.05 -6.18
C ASP A 138 29.18 16.79 -4.79
N MET A 139 29.71 15.79 -4.07
CA MET A 139 29.29 15.46 -2.70
C MET A 139 29.57 16.58 -1.67
N ASN A 140 30.46 17.51 -1.97
CA ASN A 140 30.79 18.65 -1.11
C ASN A 140 29.93 19.88 -1.42
N GLY A 141 29.03 19.78 -2.42
CA GLY A 141 28.18 20.88 -2.88
C GLY A 141 28.84 21.83 -3.88
N VAL A 142 30.06 21.53 -4.33
CA VAL A 142 30.76 22.34 -5.34
C VAL A 142 30.10 22.12 -6.71
N ALA A 143 29.66 23.21 -7.34
CA ALA A 143 29.03 23.15 -8.65
C ALA A 143 30.04 22.72 -9.73
N LEU A 144 29.76 21.60 -10.39
CA LEU A 144 30.57 21.04 -11.46
C LEU A 144 30.10 21.56 -12.82
N LYS A 145 28.79 21.60 -13.03
CA LYS A 145 28.17 22.04 -14.29
C LYS A 145 26.80 22.66 -14.04
N THR A 146 26.46 23.70 -14.78
CA THR A 146 25.08 24.19 -14.91
C THR A 146 24.66 24.06 -16.37
N MET A 147 23.55 23.38 -16.59
CA MET A 147 22.95 23.13 -17.90
C MET A 147 21.69 23.97 -18.06
N PRO A 148 21.69 24.96 -18.97
CA PRO A 148 20.47 25.68 -19.32
C PRO A 148 19.59 24.82 -20.23
N LEU A 149 18.38 24.50 -19.78
CA LEU A 149 17.34 23.87 -20.61
C LEU A 149 16.47 24.90 -21.34
N GLY A 150 16.66 26.20 -21.05
CA GLY A 150 15.95 27.30 -21.70
C GLY A 150 14.48 27.39 -21.29
N ALA A 151 13.66 27.95 -22.18
CA ALA A 151 12.22 28.04 -21.98
C ALA A 151 11.55 26.68 -22.16
N GLN A 152 10.68 26.31 -21.23
CA GLN A 152 10.00 25.03 -21.20
C GLN A 152 8.52 25.23 -20.85
N ALA A 153 7.65 24.45 -21.49
CA ALA A 153 6.24 24.40 -21.11
C ALA A 153 6.05 23.65 -19.79
N LYS A 154 4.84 23.73 -19.22
CA LYS A 154 4.44 22.86 -18.11
C LYS A 154 4.60 21.38 -18.52
N GLY A 155 5.14 20.55 -17.63
CA GLY A 155 5.30 19.12 -17.86
C GLY A 155 6.72 18.64 -17.56
N THR A 156 7.07 17.47 -18.08
CA THR A 156 8.36 16.83 -17.83
C THR A 156 9.35 17.14 -18.96
N VAL A 157 10.53 17.62 -18.59
CA VAL A 157 11.66 17.84 -19.51
C VAL A 157 12.85 17.00 -19.09
N GLY A 158 13.43 16.24 -20.02
CA GLY A 158 14.62 15.43 -19.78
C GLY A 158 15.91 16.24 -19.84
N TYR A 159 16.93 15.79 -19.10
CA TYR A 159 18.29 16.28 -19.23
C TYR A 159 19.28 15.11 -19.27
N ASP A 160 20.40 15.34 -19.95
CA ASP A 160 21.49 14.38 -20.10
C ASP A 160 22.82 15.12 -19.95
N TRP A 161 23.58 14.76 -18.92
CA TRP A 161 24.91 15.31 -18.67
C TRP A 161 25.96 14.25 -18.98
N ASP A 162 27.01 14.67 -19.67
CA ASP A 162 28.11 13.83 -20.14
C ASP A 162 29.15 13.46 -19.07
N GLY A 163 29.03 14.00 -17.86
CA GLY A 163 29.97 13.74 -16.76
C GLY A 163 31.18 14.66 -16.74
N LYS A 164 31.18 15.74 -17.53
CA LYS A 164 32.27 16.72 -17.56
C LYS A 164 31.90 18.02 -16.85
N ASP A 165 32.88 18.59 -16.17
CA ASP A 165 32.71 19.86 -15.50
C ASP A 165 32.64 21.06 -16.48
N SER A 166 32.62 22.27 -15.93
CA SER A 166 32.62 23.52 -16.71
C SER A 166 33.90 23.73 -17.53
N THR A 167 35.03 23.13 -17.15
CA THR A 167 36.32 23.20 -17.84
C THR A 167 36.49 22.12 -18.91
N GLY A 168 35.61 21.10 -18.90
CA GLY A 168 35.66 19.95 -19.79
C GLY A 168 36.44 18.77 -19.23
N ALA A 169 36.88 18.84 -17.97
CA ALA A 169 37.51 17.74 -17.26
C ALA A 169 36.47 16.74 -16.74
N ASP A 170 36.88 15.49 -16.54
CA ASP A 170 36.02 14.46 -15.96
C ASP A 170 35.65 14.82 -14.52
N ALA A 171 34.35 14.83 -14.22
CA ALA A 171 33.83 15.26 -12.94
C ALA A 171 33.81 14.14 -11.88
N GLY A 172 34.39 12.97 -12.19
CA GLY A 172 34.46 11.80 -11.32
C GLY A 172 33.26 10.85 -11.46
N SER A 173 33.14 9.91 -10.52
CA SER A 173 32.11 8.87 -10.54
C SER A 173 30.84 9.20 -9.76
N GLY A 174 30.80 10.34 -9.07
CA GLY A 174 29.72 10.69 -8.15
C GLY A 174 29.78 9.96 -6.80
N PRO A 175 28.68 9.93 -6.01
CA PRO A 175 27.35 10.43 -6.36
C PRO A 175 27.35 11.95 -6.55
N PHE A 176 26.41 12.41 -7.38
CA PHE A 176 26.22 13.84 -7.69
C PHE A 176 24.93 14.35 -7.07
N THR A 177 24.89 15.64 -6.78
CA THR A 177 23.66 16.33 -6.37
C THR A 177 23.12 17.15 -7.52
N VAL A 178 21.86 16.92 -7.87
CA VAL A 178 21.11 17.68 -8.87
C VAL A 178 20.22 18.69 -8.17
N SER A 179 20.33 19.95 -8.60
CA SER A 179 19.44 21.04 -8.21
C SER A 179 18.82 21.65 -9.45
N VAL A 180 17.55 22.04 -9.35
CA VAL A 180 16.81 22.65 -10.44
C VAL A 180 16.32 24.02 -10.01
N ASN A 181 16.55 25.00 -10.86
CA ASN A 181 15.93 26.32 -10.75
C ASN A 181 15.11 26.58 -12.02
N ALA A 182 13.82 26.82 -11.85
CA ALA A 182 12.92 27.22 -12.92
C ALA A 182 12.30 28.58 -12.59
N GLN A 183 12.26 29.46 -13.58
CA GLN A 183 11.70 30.79 -13.44
C GLN A 183 10.89 31.16 -14.68
N ASN A 184 9.84 31.95 -14.47
CA ASN A 184 9.04 32.58 -15.50
C ASN A 184 9.09 34.09 -15.27
N ASP A 185 9.85 34.79 -16.10
CA ASP A 185 10.06 36.25 -16.05
C ASP A 185 10.49 36.74 -14.65
N GLY A 186 11.43 36.02 -14.05
CA GLY A 186 11.97 36.30 -12.72
C GLY A 186 11.13 35.78 -11.56
N THR A 187 9.94 35.22 -11.80
CA THR A 187 9.13 34.55 -10.78
C THR A 187 9.48 33.07 -10.71
N SER A 188 9.73 32.53 -9.52
CA SER A 188 10.02 31.10 -9.35
C SER A 188 8.84 30.22 -9.78
N VAL A 189 9.14 29.17 -10.54
CA VAL A 189 8.20 28.12 -10.94
C VAL A 189 8.55 26.85 -10.16
N ALA A 190 7.57 26.22 -9.54
CA ALA A 190 7.79 24.95 -8.85
C ALA A 190 8.29 23.88 -9.84
N ALA A 191 9.44 23.29 -9.50
CA ALA A 191 10.12 22.30 -10.31
C ALA A 191 10.57 21.15 -9.42
N THR A 192 10.19 19.94 -9.78
CA THR A 192 10.58 18.71 -9.08
C THR A 192 11.69 18.02 -9.88
N GLY A 193 12.85 17.83 -9.23
CA GLY A 193 13.96 17.07 -9.82
C GLY A 193 13.68 15.57 -9.77
N LEU A 194 13.84 14.91 -10.91
CA LEU A 194 13.75 13.47 -11.05
C LEU A 194 15.13 12.90 -11.41
N VAL A 195 15.57 11.90 -10.67
CA VAL A 195 16.88 11.26 -10.82
C VAL A 195 16.73 9.75 -10.94
N TRP A 196 17.63 9.14 -11.71
CA TRP A 196 17.73 7.69 -11.79
C TRP A 196 18.50 7.16 -10.59
N ALA A 197 17.90 6.21 -9.87
CA ALA A 197 18.51 5.54 -8.73
C ALA A 197 18.38 4.01 -8.88
N PRO A 198 19.44 3.24 -8.56
CA PRO A 198 19.34 1.79 -8.49
C PRO A 198 18.50 1.36 -7.29
N VAL A 199 17.68 0.33 -7.46
CA VAL A 199 16.89 -0.25 -6.38
C VAL A 199 17.75 -1.22 -5.57
N GLN A 200 18.03 -0.86 -4.31
CA GLN A 200 18.88 -1.67 -3.44
C GLN A 200 18.09 -2.83 -2.81
N SER A 201 16.89 -2.55 -2.32
CA SER A 201 16.00 -3.55 -1.73
C SER A 201 14.55 -3.15 -1.89
N VAL A 202 13.66 -4.11 -1.69
CA VAL A 202 12.22 -3.91 -1.76
C VAL A 202 11.57 -4.53 -0.53
N SER A 203 10.67 -3.78 0.10
CA SER A 203 9.93 -4.17 1.30
C SER A 203 8.43 -4.15 1.02
N THR A 204 7.73 -5.18 1.50
CA THR A 204 6.28 -5.34 1.33
C THR A 204 5.56 -5.50 2.67
N THR A 205 6.24 -5.22 3.78
CA THR A 205 5.79 -5.50 5.16
C THR A 205 4.48 -4.79 5.53
N THR A 206 4.19 -3.63 4.93
CA THR A 206 3.03 -2.79 5.26
C THR A 206 1.89 -2.90 4.25
N GLY A 207 1.93 -3.87 3.32
CA GLY A 207 0.96 -4.00 2.23
C GLY A 207 1.12 -2.99 1.09
N THR A 208 2.04 -2.02 1.25
CA THR A 208 2.53 -1.15 0.17
C THR A 208 3.94 -1.57 -0.18
N THR A 209 4.25 -1.66 -1.47
CA THR A 209 5.61 -1.91 -1.93
C THR A 209 6.46 -0.65 -1.79
N ILE A 210 7.50 -0.74 -0.97
CA ILE A 210 8.49 0.32 -0.74
C ILE A 210 9.83 -0.10 -1.33
N LEU A 211 10.44 0.78 -2.12
CA LEU A 211 11.78 0.64 -2.68
C LEU A 211 12.77 1.37 -1.78
N THR A 212 13.90 0.74 -1.48
CA THR A 212 15.03 1.41 -0.82
C THR A 212 16.01 1.84 -1.89
N LEU A 213 16.19 3.14 -2.03
CA LEU A 213 17.08 3.76 -3.01
C LEU A 213 18.26 4.42 -2.29
N PRO A 214 19.52 4.13 -2.67
CA PRO A 214 20.66 4.73 -2.02
C PRO A 214 20.67 6.25 -2.26
N GLY A 215 21.00 7.03 -1.21
CA GLY A 215 21.04 8.49 -1.28
C GLY A 215 19.69 9.22 -1.39
N ILE A 216 18.57 8.49 -1.55
CA ILE A 216 17.21 9.03 -1.60
C ILE A 216 16.39 8.53 -0.41
N GLY A 217 16.53 7.25 -0.04
CA GLY A 217 15.81 6.62 1.07
C GLY A 217 14.70 5.69 0.61
N GLU A 218 13.66 5.57 1.44
CA GLU A 218 12.49 4.73 1.16
C GLU A 218 11.48 5.48 0.27
N VAL A 219 11.16 4.89 -0.88
CA VAL A 219 10.27 5.46 -1.89
C VAL A 219 9.18 4.45 -2.23
N PRO A 220 7.88 4.80 -2.10
CA PRO A 220 6.82 3.90 -2.52
C PRO A 220 6.85 3.70 -4.04
N VAL A 221 6.52 2.50 -4.52
CA VAL A 221 6.47 2.22 -5.97
C VAL A 221 5.54 3.18 -6.72
N SER A 222 4.50 3.70 -6.06
CA SER A 222 3.59 4.70 -6.64
C SER A 222 4.24 6.05 -6.95
N ALA A 223 5.39 6.37 -6.35
CA ALA A 223 6.14 7.59 -6.64
C ALA A 223 7.11 7.44 -7.84
N VAL A 224 7.37 6.21 -8.28
CA VAL A 224 8.25 5.93 -9.43
C VAL A 224 7.60 6.43 -10.72
N ARG A 225 8.35 7.20 -11.50
CA ARG A 225 7.93 7.74 -12.81
C ARG A 225 8.27 6.80 -13.96
N GLN A 226 9.40 6.11 -13.87
CA GLN A 226 9.87 5.20 -14.91
C GLN A 226 10.76 4.10 -14.32
N ILE A 227 10.83 2.96 -15.00
CA ILE A 227 11.71 1.82 -14.67
C ILE A 227 12.60 1.57 -15.89
N GLY A 228 13.90 1.30 -15.65
CA GLY A 228 14.92 0.99 -16.65
C GLY A 228 15.43 -0.44 -16.56
#